data_AF-A0A955VD43-F1
#
_entry.id   AF-A0A955VD43-F1
#
_cell.length_a   1.000
_cell.length_b   1.000
_cell.length_c   1.000
_cell.angle_alpha   90.00
_cell.angle_beta   90.00
_cell.angle_gamma   90.00
#
_symmetry.space_group_name_H-M   'P 1'
#
loop_
_entity.id
_entity.type
_entity.pdbx_description
1 polymer ?
#
loop_
_entity_poly.entity_id
_entity_poly.type
_entity_poly.pdbx_seq_one_letter_code
_entity_poly.pdbx_strand_id
1 'polypeptide(L)'
;MAPSIPLPTAADILLPDLGGTLTGAALRDLALAAEDARTAAAEELLLRHHGFDIDGLMTTPFMYQAGVAAREAGFFSFDRLERDFLPYAPGWRHPELSIDFTTVRRGPERVIAPALWPFAQDCPVADFQSNLAPKWWSHGLVHALVGFAWWPGFDEWALMHTSRLSEAIAALHWYWLAELGRMHPFGESVDLTELRGDDAAIYAQLEVDAHDPAVRRERLALPLTERIGDNGLETLNYETFCYRQAMYEGTLIEPEDRYLGFGEACEYARVHAGRVRGDGFRRWLERCCAPGVDYATDPEAFERRAAVALRAVLTPAAPSPDVRARRAVRVLQDLGQRICHAAELVGRPSDGFDAPLTVIADGLGRLRGAGG
;
A
#
# COMPACT_ATOMS: atom_id res chain seq x y z
N MET A 1 5.06 7.78 -28.88
CA MET A 1 5.07 7.37 -27.46
C MET A 1 3.93 8.12 -26.79
N ALA A 2 2.95 7.41 -26.21
CA ALA A 2 1.98 8.07 -25.34
C ALA A 2 2.76 8.68 -24.15
N PRO A 3 2.45 9.90 -23.70
CA PRO A 3 3.12 10.47 -22.54
C PRO A 3 2.95 9.51 -21.36
N SER A 4 4.05 9.12 -20.71
CA SER A 4 3.96 8.40 -19.45
C SER A 4 3.15 9.25 -18.49
N ILE A 5 2.25 8.65 -17.72
CA ILE A 5 1.61 9.36 -16.60
C ILE A 5 2.77 9.94 -15.77
N PRO A 6 2.89 11.26 -15.64
CA PRO A 6 3.90 11.83 -14.76
C PRO A 6 3.46 11.47 -13.35
N LEU A 7 3.99 10.36 -12.82
CA LEU A 7 3.92 10.12 -11.39
C LEU A 7 4.53 11.35 -10.72
N PRO A 8 3.84 11.98 -9.76
CA PRO A 8 4.34 13.18 -9.13
C PRO A 8 5.75 12.94 -8.62
N THR A 9 6.70 13.79 -8.99
CA THR A 9 8.02 13.76 -8.38
C THR A 9 7.91 14.31 -6.97
N ALA A 10 8.62 13.69 -6.02
CA ALA A 10 8.52 14.01 -4.59
C ALA A 10 8.93 15.44 -4.19
N ALA A 11 9.31 16.32 -5.12
CA ALA A 11 10.09 17.51 -4.78
C ALA A 11 9.35 18.57 -3.93
N ASP A 12 8.02 18.71 -3.98
CA ASP A 12 7.37 19.91 -3.42
C ASP A 12 5.98 19.71 -2.77
N ILE A 13 5.60 18.49 -2.37
CA ILE A 13 4.25 18.26 -1.82
C ILE A 13 4.33 17.53 -0.49
N LEU A 14 3.82 18.16 0.55
CA LEU A 14 3.58 17.53 1.84
C LEU A 14 2.10 17.17 1.99
N LEU A 15 1.81 16.24 2.90
CA LEU A 15 0.43 15.84 3.18
C LEU A 15 -0.47 17.01 3.64
N PRO A 16 0.00 17.97 4.46
CA PRO A 16 -0.79 19.15 4.80
C PRO A 16 -1.20 20.00 3.59
N ASP A 17 -0.39 20.05 2.53
CA ASP A 17 -0.70 20.80 1.30
C ASP A 17 -1.87 20.16 0.54
N LEU A 18 -1.94 18.83 0.58
CA LEU A 18 -3.07 18.07 0.02
C LEU A 18 -4.30 18.17 0.93
N GLY A 19 -4.13 17.99 2.24
CA GLY A 19 -5.20 18.02 3.22
C GLY A 19 -5.95 19.36 3.31
N GLY A 20 -5.25 20.48 3.08
CA GLY A 20 -5.86 21.82 3.08
C GLY A 20 -6.62 22.19 1.79
N THR A 21 -6.46 21.41 0.71
CA THR A 21 -7.05 21.71 -0.61
C THR A 21 -8.09 20.68 -1.07
N LEU A 22 -8.08 19.49 -0.48
CA LEU A 22 -9.04 18.43 -0.78
C LEU A 22 -10.33 18.60 0.05
N THR A 23 -11.45 18.31 -0.59
CA THR A 23 -12.77 18.21 0.02
C THR A 23 -13.48 16.97 -0.54
N GLY A 24 -14.54 16.52 0.12
CA GLY A 24 -15.39 15.44 -0.38
C GLY A 24 -15.94 15.71 -1.78
N ALA A 25 -16.32 16.96 -2.07
CA ALA A 25 -16.71 17.39 -3.41
C ALA A 25 -15.57 17.26 -4.42
N ALA A 26 -14.35 17.67 -4.06
CA ALA A 26 -13.18 17.49 -4.93
C ALA A 26 -12.87 16.00 -5.18
N LEU A 27 -12.97 15.15 -4.14
CA LEU A 27 -12.79 13.70 -4.28
C LEU A 27 -13.86 13.07 -5.18
N ARG A 28 -15.12 13.50 -5.08
CA ARG A 28 -16.18 13.09 -6.01
C ARG A 28 -15.82 13.47 -7.45
N ASP A 29 -15.41 14.71 -7.69
CA ASP A 29 -15.10 15.19 -9.03
C ASP A 29 -13.90 14.43 -9.63
N LEU A 30 -12.90 14.12 -8.82
CA LEU A 30 -11.78 13.25 -9.21
C LEU A 30 -12.24 11.81 -9.50
N ALA A 31 -13.16 11.26 -8.72
CA ALA A 31 -13.73 9.94 -8.96
C ALA A 31 -14.52 9.88 -10.27
N LEU A 32 -15.31 10.91 -10.59
CA LEU A 32 -16.02 11.04 -11.87
C LEU A 32 -15.04 11.15 -13.04
N ALA A 33 -13.98 11.95 -12.91
CA ALA A 33 -12.94 12.06 -13.92
C ALA A 33 -12.17 10.75 -14.10
N ALA A 34 -11.95 9.97 -13.03
CA ALA A 34 -11.39 8.63 -13.12
C ALA A 34 -12.31 7.67 -13.88
N GLU A 35 -13.62 7.72 -13.67
CA GLU A 35 -14.59 6.95 -14.48
C GLU A 35 -14.61 7.36 -15.95
N ASP A 36 -14.43 8.64 -16.26
CA ASP A 36 -14.34 9.12 -17.64
C ASP A 36 -13.05 8.64 -18.34
N ALA A 37 -11.98 8.43 -17.59
CA ALA A 37 -10.70 7.93 -18.11
C ALA A 37 -10.67 6.41 -18.33
N ARG A 38 -11.66 5.66 -17.83
CA ARG A 38 -11.73 4.20 -17.95
C ARG A 38 -12.19 3.79 -19.34
N THR A 39 -11.50 2.80 -19.92
CA THR A 39 -11.88 2.16 -21.18
C THR A 39 -11.60 0.67 -21.10
N ALA A 40 -12.33 -0.15 -21.86
CA ALA A 40 -12.10 -1.61 -21.87
C ALA A 40 -10.65 -1.98 -22.21
N ALA A 41 -10.01 -1.24 -23.13
CA ALA A 41 -8.60 -1.45 -23.47
C ALA A 41 -7.64 -1.11 -22.31
N ALA A 42 -7.95 -0.08 -21.53
CA ALA A 42 -7.17 0.29 -20.35
C ALA A 42 -7.32 -0.76 -19.23
N GLU A 43 -8.53 -1.26 -19.00
CA GLU A 43 -8.79 -2.30 -18.01
C GLU A 43 -8.07 -3.60 -18.38
N GLU A 44 -8.08 -3.99 -19.66
CA GLU A 44 -7.33 -5.15 -20.14
C GLU A 44 -5.81 -5.01 -19.91
N LEU A 45 -5.25 -3.82 -20.15
CA LEU A 45 -3.82 -3.56 -19.87
C LEU A 45 -3.47 -3.68 -18.38
N LEU A 46 -4.41 -3.32 -17.52
CA LEU A 46 -4.24 -3.39 -16.07
C LEU A 46 -4.29 -4.84 -15.57
N LEU A 47 -5.30 -5.60 -16.00
CA LEU A 47 -5.47 -7.02 -15.66
C LEU A 47 -4.26 -7.86 -16.08
N ARG A 48 -3.76 -7.67 -17.31
CA ARG A 48 -2.57 -8.38 -17.82
C ARG A 48 -1.30 -8.11 -17.02
N HIS A 49 -1.15 -6.90 -16.45
CA HIS A 49 0.08 -6.53 -15.73
C HIS A 49 0.15 -7.21 -14.37
N HIS A 50 -0.93 -7.13 -13.60
CA HIS A 50 -1.00 -7.72 -12.26
C HIS A 50 -1.16 -9.24 -12.30
N GLY A 51 -1.52 -9.81 -13.44
CA GLY A 51 -1.37 -11.24 -13.71
C GLY A 51 -2.44 -12.12 -13.06
N PHE A 52 -3.51 -11.49 -12.54
CA PHE A 52 -4.66 -12.16 -11.96
C PHE A 52 -5.92 -11.46 -12.42
N ASP A 53 -6.94 -12.24 -12.76
CA ASP A 53 -8.30 -11.79 -13.06
C ASP A 53 -8.97 -11.40 -11.73
N ILE A 54 -8.54 -10.26 -11.19
CA ILE A 54 -8.99 -9.76 -9.89
C ILE A 54 -10.03 -8.72 -10.21
N ASP A 55 -11.29 -9.16 -10.27
CA ASP A 55 -12.46 -8.32 -10.48
C ASP A 55 -12.41 -7.03 -9.62
N GLY A 56 -11.83 -7.16 -8.42
CA GLY A 56 -11.71 -6.11 -7.43
C GLY A 56 -11.09 -4.79 -7.89
N LEU A 57 -10.01 -4.81 -8.67
CA LEU A 57 -9.35 -3.56 -9.06
C LEU A 57 -10.24 -2.69 -9.96
N MET A 58 -11.30 -3.26 -10.54
CA MET A 58 -12.24 -2.56 -11.41
C MET A 58 -13.52 -2.13 -10.67
N THR A 59 -13.73 -2.52 -9.40
CA THR A 59 -15.00 -2.27 -8.72
C THR A 59 -15.31 -0.79 -8.56
N THR A 60 -14.35 0.06 -8.19
CA THR A 60 -14.59 1.51 -8.00
C THR A 60 -13.50 2.37 -8.64
N PRO A 61 -13.75 3.69 -8.84
CA PRO A 61 -12.84 4.55 -9.57
C PRO A 61 -11.45 4.63 -8.91
N PHE A 62 -11.40 4.73 -7.58
CA PHE A 62 -10.13 4.81 -6.86
C PHE A 62 -9.43 3.47 -6.68
N MET A 63 -10.15 2.33 -6.70
CA MET A 63 -9.51 1.02 -6.80
C MET A 63 -8.81 0.86 -8.15
N TYR A 64 -9.45 1.33 -9.22
CA TYR A 64 -8.84 1.37 -10.55
C TYR A 64 -7.61 2.28 -10.57
N GLN A 65 -7.70 3.50 -10.00
CA GLN A 65 -6.55 4.41 -9.95
C GLN A 65 -5.39 3.88 -9.11
N ALA A 66 -5.65 3.22 -7.97
CA ALA A 66 -4.60 2.54 -7.21
C ALA A 66 -3.90 1.46 -8.07
N GLY A 67 -4.67 0.69 -8.84
CA GLY A 67 -4.15 -0.28 -9.80
C GLY A 67 -3.28 0.35 -10.90
N VAL A 68 -3.76 1.44 -11.51
CA VAL A 68 -3.04 2.19 -12.55
C VAL A 68 -1.75 2.79 -11.98
N ALA A 69 -1.82 3.51 -10.87
CA ALA A 69 -0.66 4.12 -10.23
C ALA A 69 0.40 3.08 -9.86
N ALA A 70 -0.01 1.95 -9.27
CA ALA A 70 0.91 0.88 -8.91
C ALA A 70 1.56 0.24 -10.14
N ARG A 71 0.78 0.00 -11.21
CA ARG A 71 1.30 -0.48 -12.49
C ARG A 71 2.32 0.49 -13.08
N GLU A 72 2.00 1.78 -13.07
CA GLU A 72 2.91 2.82 -13.55
C GLU A 72 4.19 2.88 -12.72
N ALA A 73 4.14 2.60 -11.43
CA ALA A 73 5.33 2.46 -10.59
C ALA A 73 6.07 1.11 -10.76
N GLY A 74 5.57 0.24 -11.64
CA GLY A 74 6.11 -1.08 -11.92
C GLY A 74 5.79 -2.12 -10.83
N PHE A 75 4.96 -1.77 -9.84
CA PHE A 75 4.54 -2.68 -8.78
C PHE A 75 3.58 -3.74 -9.32
N PHE A 76 3.64 -4.91 -8.73
CA PHE A 76 2.83 -6.07 -9.05
C PHE A 76 2.59 -6.88 -7.77
N SER A 77 1.74 -7.89 -7.89
CA SER A 77 1.21 -8.71 -6.81
C SER A 77 1.65 -10.16 -6.98
N PHE A 78 2.04 -10.83 -5.89
CA PHE A 78 2.16 -12.29 -5.84
C PHE A 78 2.23 -12.77 -4.38
N ASP A 79 2.10 -14.09 -4.17
CA ASP A 79 2.17 -14.71 -2.83
C ASP A 79 3.63 -14.95 -2.38
N ARG A 80 4.05 -14.31 -1.28
CA ARG A 80 5.40 -14.42 -0.69
C ARG A 80 5.52 -15.59 0.29
N LEU A 81 5.40 -16.81 -0.24
CA LEU A 81 5.42 -18.05 0.56
C LEU A 81 6.65 -18.20 1.46
N GLU A 82 7.82 -17.66 1.07
CA GLU A 82 9.07 -17.78 1.81
C GLU A 82 9.06 -17.07 3.17
N ARG A 83 8.18 -16.07 3.35
CA ARG A 83 8.13 -15.30 4.59
C ARG A 83 7.66 -16.13 5.78
N ASP A 84 6.90 -17.20 5.54
CA ASP A 84 6.43 -18.15 6.57
C ASP A 84 7.60 -18.72 7.39
N PHE A 85 8.79 -18.77 6.78
CA PHE A 85 9.99 -19.28 7.43
C PHE A 85 10.76 -18.22 8.22
N LEU A 86 10.47 -16.91 8.04
CA LEU A 86 11.21 -15.84 8.69
C LEU A 86 10.76 -15.70 10.16
N PRO A 87 11.69 -15.76 11.12
CA PRO A 87 11.33 -15.66 12.53
C PRO A 87 10.76 -14.27 12.84
N TYR A 88 9.71 -14.24 13.67
CA TYR A 88 9.26 -13.01 14.30
C TYR A 88 10.30 -12.49 15.29
N ALA A 89 10.37 -11.17 15.47
CA ALA A 89 11.25 -10.57 16.48
C ALA A 89 10.83 -11.04 17.89
N PRO A 90 11.76 -11.56 18.72
CA PRO A 90 11.45 -11.85 20.12
C PRO A 90 11.22 -10.54 20.90
N GLY A 91 10.25 -10.53 21.83
CA GLY A 91 10.15 -9.50 22.87
C GLY A 91 9.09 -8.41 22.69
N TRP A 92 8.45 -8.28 21.53
CA TRP A 92 7.31 -7.38 21.36
C TRP A 92 5.99 -8.12 21.66
N ARG A 93 5.56 -8.14 22.92
CA ARG A 93 4.21 -8.56 23.31
C ARG A 93 3.59 -7.40 24.08
N HIS A 94 2.70 -6.65 23.46
CA HIS A 94 1.87 -5.72 24.22
C HIS A 94 0.90 -6.55 25.08
N PRO A 95 0.86 -6.37 26.40
CA PRO A 95 0.09 -7.24 27.30
C PRO A 95 -1.43 -7.19 27.06
N GLU A 96 -1.91 -6.14 26.37
CA GLU A 96 -3.34 -5.88 26.17
C GLU A 96 -3.86 -6.25 24.76
N LEU A 97 -2.99 -6.64 23.82
CA LEU A 97 -3.38 -7.00 22.46
C LEU A 97 -3.05 -8.49 22.23
N SER A 98 -4.04 -9.36 22.48
CA SER A 98 -3.91 -10.82 22.49
C SER A 98 -4.15 -11.49 21.13
N ILE A 99 -3.96 -10.79 20.01
CA ILE A 99 -4.15 -11.40 18.70
C ILE A 99 -2.90 -12.23 18.40
N ASP A 100 -3.10 -13.53 18.22
CA ASP A 100 -2.04 -14.48 17.87
C ASP A 100 -1.73 -14.39 16.36
N PHE A 101 -0.85 -13.46 15.99
CA PHE A 101 -0.33 -13.36 14.63
C PHE A 101 0.72 -14.44 14.31
N THR A 102 0.89 -15.49 15.13
CA THR A 102 1.92 -16.51 14.88
C THR A 102 1.48 -17.64 13.95
N THR A 103 0.19 -17.75 13.61
CA THR A 103 -0.31 -18.86 12.80
C THR A 103 -0.35 -18.54 11.31
N VAL A 104 0.83 -18.47 10.70
CA VAL A 104 0.94 -18.66 9.25
C VAL A 104 0.76 -20.15 8.94
N ARG A 105 -0.07 -20.48 7.95
CA ARG A 105 -0.33 -21.85 7.51
C ARG A 105 -0.13 -21.96 6.02
N ARG A 106 0.77 -22.84 5.60
CA ARG A 106 0.95 -23.18 4.19
C ARG A 106 -0.15 -24.15 3.72
N GLY A 107 -0.90 -23.73 2.70
CA GLY A 107 -1.77 -24.58 1.91
C GLY A 107 -1.03 -25.19 0.69
N PRO A 108 -1.70 -26.04 -0.10
CA PRO A 108 -1.10 -26.69 -1.27
C PRO A 108 -0.51 -25.72 -2.31
N GLU A 109 -1.11 -24.54 -2.45
CA GLU A 109 -0.77 -23.54 -3.47
C GLU A 109 -0.65 -22.10 -2.91
N ARG A 110 -0.69 -21.92 -1.57
CA ARG A 110 -0.81 -20.59 -0.95
C ARG A 110 -0.32 -20.52 0.48
N VAL A 111 -0.13 -19.30 1.00
CA VAL A 111 0.01 -19.03 2.43
C VAL A 111 -1.27 -18.38 2.99
N ILE A 112 -1.75 -18.91 4.11
CA ILE A 112 -2.77 -18.27 4.96
C ILE A 112 -2.00 -17.61 6.11
N ALA A 113 -1.83 -16.31 6.08
CA ALA A 113 -1.19 -15.57 7.15
C ALA A 113 -2.18 -14.59 7.80
N PRO A 114 -1.91 -14.11 9.02
CA PRO A 114 -2.73 -13.10 9.67
C PRO A 114 -2.92 -11.85 8.80
N ALA A 115 -3.99 -11.10 9.08
CA ALA A 115 -4.42 -9.94 8.31
C ALA A 115 -3.30 -8.91 8.05
N LEU A 116 -2.36 -8.72 8.98
CA LEU A 116 -1.32 -7.69 8.86
C LEU A 116 -0.05 -8.13 8.11
N TRP A 117 0.06 -9.41 7.78
CA TRP A 117 1.20 -9.98 7.05
C TRP A 117 1.46 -9.38 5.65
N PRO A 118 0.44 -9.09 4.81
CA PRO A 118 0.64 -8.64 3.43
C PRO A 118 1.13 -7.18 3.31
N PHE A 119 1.10 -6.40 4.39
CA PHE A 119 1.28 -4.95 4.30
C PHE A 119 2.73 -4.47 4.28
N ALA A 120 3.68 -5.38 4.11
CA ALA A 120 5.07 -5.29 4.53
C ALA A 120 5.93 -4.09 4.09
N GLN A 121 6.49 -3.36 5.07
CA GLN A 121 7.42 -2.24 4.91
C GLN A 121 8.82 -2.72 4.55
N ASP A 122 9.05 -4.02 4.59
CA ASP A 122 10.28 -4.61 4.13
C ASP A 122 10.25 -4.95 2.62
N CYS A 123 9.14 -4.79 1.90
CA CYS A 123 9.00 -5.26 0.51
C CYS A 123 9.02 -4.13 -0.53
N PRO A 124 9.67 -4.31 -1.70
CA PRO A 124 9.56 -3.36 -2.81
C PRO A 124 8.28 -3.56 -3.64
N VAL A 125 7.48 -4.57 -3.33
CA VAL A 125 6.27 -4.97 -4.08
C VAL A 125 5.18 -5.30 -3.07
N ALA A 126 3.93 -5.14 -3.49
CA ALA A 126 2.83 -5.47 -2.62
C ALA A 126 2.70 -6.99 -2.49
N ASP A 127 2.58 -7.46 -1.25
CA ASP A 127 2.39 -8.87 -0.91
C ASP A 127 0.89 -9.12 -0.78
N PHE A 128 0.41 -10.26 -1.28
CA PHE A 128 -1.00 -10.58 -1.27
C PHE A 128 -1.24 -12.05 -0.99
N GLN A 129 -2.31 -12.30 -0.26
CA GLN A 129 -2.90 -13.63 -0.18
C GLN A 129 -4.10 -13.68 -1.13
N SER A 130 -4.14 -14.70 -1.98
CA SER A 130 -5.15 -14.87 -3.03
C SER A 130 -6.57 -15.13 -2.50
N ASN A 131 -6.74 -15.36 -1.20
CA ASN A 131 -8.03 -15.55 -0.52
C ASN A 131 -8.60 -14.28 0.13
N LEU A 132 -7.91 -13.14 0.02
CA LEU A 132 -8.40 -11.88 0.56
C LEU A 132 -9.38 -11.23 -0.41
N ALA A 133 -10.36 -10.50 0.13
CA ALA A 133 -11.35 -9.82 -0.68
C ALA A 133 -10.68 -8.81 -1.65
N PRO A 134 -11.24 -8.61 -2.86
CA PRO A 134 -10.93 -7.51 -3.80
C PRO A 134 -10.30 -6.24 -3.23
N LYS A 135 -10.88 -5.72 -2.16
CA LYS A 135 -10.48 -4.47 -1.53
C LYS A 135 -9.06 -4.51 -0.92
N TRP A 136 -8.63 -5.69 -0.43
CA TRP A 136 -7.28 -5.95 0.10
C TRP A 136 -6.20 -5.79 -0.93
N TRP A 137 -6.54 -6.04 -2.19
CA TRP A 137 -5.60 -5.87 -3.28
C TRP A 137 -5.23 -4.42 -3.48
N SER A 138 -6.24 -3.58 -3.71
CA SER A 138 -5.99 -2.16 -3.91
C SER A 138 -5.32 -1.50 -2.70
N HIS A 139 -5.66 -1.93 -1.49
CA HIS A 139 -5.05 -1.44 -0.25
C HIS A 139 -3.58 -1.85 -0.10
N GLY A 140 -3.20 -3.10 -0.39
CA GLY A 140 -1.80 -3.51 -0.43
C GLY A 140 -1.00 -2.79 -1.53
N LEU A 141 -1.61 -2.49 -2.68
CA LEU A 141 -0.99 -1.66 -3.72
C LEU A 141 -0.73 -0.23 -3.23
N VAL A 142 -1.61 0.34 -2.41
CA VAL A 142 -1.40 1.65 -1.79
C VAL A 142 -0.21 1.63 -0.83
N HIS A 143 -0.06 0.59 -0.01
CA HIS A 143 1.17 0.45 0.81
C HIS A 143 2.43 0.39 -0.05
N ALA A 144 2.43 -0.38 -1.14
CA ALA A 144 3.58 -0.42 -2.04
C ALA A 144 3.87 0.95 -2.70
N LEU A 145 2.83 1.72 -3.01
CA LEU A 145 2.96 3.09 -3.52
C LEU A 145 3.58 4.04 -2.50
N VAL A 146 3.17 3.98 -1.23
CA VAL A 146 3.82 4.71 -0.14
C VAL A 146 5.29 4.26 -0.02
N GLY A 147 5.51 2.96 -0.14
CA GLY A 147 6.81 2.32 0.01
C GLY A 147 7.22 2.28 1.48
N PHE A 148 8.52 2.43 1.72
CA PHE A 148 9.09 2.25 3.05
C PHE A 148 10.20 3.26 3.33
N ALA A 149 10.66 3.27 4.58
CA ALA A 149 11.69 4.18 5.06
C ALA A 149 12.82 3.43 5.76
N TRP A 150 14.02 4.02 5.71
CA TRP A 150 15.17 3.56 6.49
C TRP A 150 16.23 4.66 6.55
N TRP A 151 16.88 4.81 7.70
CA TRP A 151 18.02 5.70 7.90
C TRP A 151 18.91 5.22 9.07
N PRO A 152 20.15 5.74 9.20
CA PRO A 152 20.96 5.47 10.39
C PRO A 152 20.24 5.93 11.66
N GLY A 153 19.95 5.01 12.56
CA GLY A 153 19.15 5.28 13.77
C GLY A 153 17.64 5.12 13.58
N PHE A 154 17.19 4.49 12.49
CA PHE A 154 15.81 4.05 12.33
C PHE A 154 15.45 3.02 13.41
N ASP A 155 14.84 3.50 14.47
CA ASP A 155 14.51 2.74 15.66
C ASP A 155 13.04 2.30 15.67
N GLU A 156 12.60 1.78 16.81
CA GLU A 156 11.25 1.30 17.03
C GLU A 156 10.21 2.42 16.91
N TRP A 157 10.55 3.62 17.38
CA TRP A 157 9.71 4.80 17.29
C TRP A 157 9.49 5.20 15.83
N ALA A 158 10.58 5.32 15.07
CA ALA A 158 10.52 5.62 13.65
C ALA A 158 9.72 4.58 12.86
N LEU A 159 9.93 3.29 13.14
CA LEU A 159 9.19 2.20 12.49
C LEU A 159 7.69 2.31 12.78
N MET A 160 7.29 2.48 14.04
CA MET A 160 5.89 2.59 14.43
C MET A 160 5.19 3.76 13.73
N HIS A 161 5.80 4.94 13.71
CA HIS A 161 5.17 6.12 13.13
C HIS A 161 5.16 6.10 11.59
N THR A 162 6.20 5.59 10.95
CA THR A 162 6.16 5.36 9.49
C THR A 162 5.11 4.31 9.12
N SER A 163 4.92 3.28 9.94
CA SER A 163 3.85 2.28 9.78
C SER A 163 2.47 2.91 9.92
N ARG A 164 2.29 3.74 10.95
CA ARG A 164 1.06 4.50 11.19
C ARG A 164 0.68 5.36 9.99
N LEU A 165 1.64 6.10 9.44
CA LEU A 165 1.35 6.94 8.28
C LEU A 165 1.09 6.13 7.00
N SER A 166 1.82 5.03 6.78
CA SER A 166 1.56 4.11 5.66
C SER A 166 0.15 3.55 5.73
N GLU A 167 -0.25 3.08 6.91
CA GLU A 167 -1.60 2.59 7.19
C GLU A 167 -2.64 3.68 7.02
N ALA A 168 -2.42 4.91 7.50
CA ALA A 168 -3.39 5.99 7.33
C ALA A 168 -3.76 6.25 5.85
N ILE A 169 -2.77 6.21 4.95
CA ILE A 169 -3.01 6.36 3.50
C ILE A 169 -3.75 5.15 2.92
N ALA A 170 -3.36 3.94 3.33
CA ALA A 170 -3.97 2.72 2.86
C ALA A 170 -5.40 2.55 3.40
N ALA A 171 -5.65 2.89 4.66
CA ALA A 171 -6.93 2.92 5.33
C ALA A 171 -7.84 3.99 4.74
N LEU A 172 -7.32 5.20 4.42
CA LEU A 172 -8.05 6.20 3.65
C LEU A 172 -8.60 5.58 2.36
N HIS A 173 -7.73 4.88 1.63
CA HIS A 173 -8.14 4.19 0.42
C HIS A 173 -9.17 3.09 0.71
N TRP A 174 -8.94 2.26 1.71
CA TRP A 174 -9.83 1.17 2.07
C TRP A 174 -11.19 1.69 2.54
N TYR A 175 -11.30 2.35 3.69
CA TYR A 175 -12.59 2.65 4.31
C TYR A 175 -13.38 3.75 3.59
N TRP A 176 -12.73 4.60 2.80
CA TRP A 176 -13.39 5.73 2.15
C TRP A 176 -13.24 5.74 0.63
N LEU A 177 -12.04 5.89 0.07
CA LEU A 177 -11.91 6.10 -1.40
C LEU A 177 -12.45 4.91 -2.21
N ALA A 178 -12.19 3.68 -1.75
CA ALA A 178 -12.71 2.49 -2.38
C ALA A 178 -14.24 2.38 -2.27
N GLU A 179 -14.89 3.12 -1.36
CA GLU A 179 -16.34 3.17 -1.20
C GLU A 179 -17.02 4.19 -2.12
N LEU A 180 -16.27 5.14 -2.68
CA LEU A 180 -16.82 6.14 -3.60
C LEU A 180 -17.30 5.46 -4.89
N GLY A 181 -18.61 5.51 -5.13
CA GLY A 181 -19.27 4.78 -6.22
C GLY A 181 -19.71 3.36 -5.87
N ARG A 182 -19.30 2.81 -4.71
CA ARG A 182 -19.85 1.56 -4.15
C ARG A 182 -20.98 1.85 -3.17
N MET A 183 -20.75 2.70 -2.18
CA MET A 183 -21.68 2.87 -1.06
C MET A 183 -22.96 3.61 -1.49
N HIS A 184 -24.09 3.19 -0.92
CA HIS A 184 -25.41 3.77 -1.11
C HIS A 184 -26.03 4.06 0.27
N PRO A 185 -26.99 5.00 0.43
CA PRO A 185 -27.59 5.34 1.73
C PRO A 185 -28.06 4.18 2.61
N PHE A 186 -28.58 3.08 2.05
CA PHE A 186 -28.94 1.89 2.84
C PHE A 186 -27.73 1.09 3.35
N GLY A 187 -26.54 1.35 2.81
CA GLY A 187 -25.27 0.78 3.25
C GLY A 187 -24.61 1.58 4.37
N GLU A 188 -25.10 2.78 4.73
CA GLU A 188 -24.59 3.56 5.86
C GLU A 188 -24.73 2.83 7.21
N SER A 189 -25.63 1.84 7.30
CA SER A 189 -25.81 1.01 8.49
C SER A 189 -24.89 -0.20 8.56
N VAL A 190 -24.10 -0.47 7.52
CA VAL A 190 -23.24 -1.66 7.45
C VAL A 190 -21.98 -1.42 8.28
N ASP A 191 -21.74 -2.28 9.27
CA ASP A 191 -20.47 -2.27 9.99
C ASP A 191 -19.37 -2.91 9.13
N LEU A 192 -18.56 -2.06 8.49
CA LEU A 192 -17.43 -2.49 7.66
C LEU A 192 -16.30 -3.13 8.46
N THR A 193 -16.27 -2.94 9.79
CA THR A 193 -15.23 -3.53 10.67
C THR A 193 -15.53 -4.98 11.00
N GLU A 194 -16.81 -5.36 11.04
CA GLU A 194 -17.26 -6.72 11.36
C GLU A 194 -18.47 -7.14 10.49
N LEU A 195 -18.22 -7.37 9.19
CA LEU A 195 -19.25 -7.83 8.26
C LEU A 195 -19.78 -9.23 8.64
N ARG A 196 -21.01 -9.31 9.14
CA ARG A 196 -21.69 -10.57 9.53
C ARG A 196 -23.16 -10.57 9.11
N GLY A 197 -23.69 -11.77 8.86
CA GLY A 197 -25.12 -11.95 8.59
C GLY A 197 -25.61 -11.09 7.42
N ASP A 198 -26.67 -10.31 7.66
CA ASP A 198 -27.32 -9.48 6.65
C ASP A 198 -26.40 -8.36 6.12
N ASP A 199 -25.52 -7.82 6.95
CA ASP A 199 -24.55 -6.79 6.54
C ASP A 199 -23.58 -7.31 5.48
N ALA A 200 -23.13 -8.57 5.62
CA ALA A 200 -22.27 -9.20 4.61
C ALA A 200 -23.00 -9.42 3.28
N ALA A 201 -24.31 -9.75 3.32
CA ALA A 201 -25.12 -9.91 2.12
C ALA A 201 -25.40 -8.57 1.42
N ILE A 202 -25.72 -7.52 2.20
CA ILE A 202 -25.90 -6.15 1.68
C ILE A 202 -24.60 -5.67 1.04
N TYR A 203 -23.47 -5.83 1.72
CA TYR A 203 -22.18 -5.40 1.19
C TYR A 203 -21.79 -6.18 -0.08
N ALA A 204 -22.06 -7.49 -0.14
CA ALA A 204 -21.84 -8.27 -1.34
C ALA A 204 -22.69 -7.78 -2.53
N GLN A 205 -23.95 -7.39 -2.29
CA GLN A 205 -24.79 -6.80 -3.33
C GLN A 205 -24.25 -5.45 -3.79
N LEU A 206 -23.81 -4.59 -2.86
CA LEU A 206 -23.19 -3.31 -3.19
C LEU A 206 -21.94 -3.48 -4.06
N GLU A 207 -21.12 -4.49 -3.79
CA GLU A 207 -19.95 -4.86 -4.58
C GLU A 207 -20.36 -5.27 -6.02
N VAL A 208 -21.37 -6.14 -6.16
CA VAL A 208 -21.88 -6.56 -7.48
C VAL A 208 -22.41 -5.37 -8.27
N ASP A 209 -23.27 -4.55 -7.66
CA ASP A 209 -23.85 -3.38 -8.30
C ASP A 209 -22.78 -2.38 -8.76
N ALA A 210 -21.71 -2.22 -7.95
CA ALA A 210 -20.62 -1.32 -8.26
C ALA A 210 -19.83 -1.75 -9.52
N HIS A 211 -20.01 -2.95 -10.07
CA HIS A 211 -19.43 -3.31 -11.36
C HIS A 211 -20.06 -2.54 -12.54
N ASP A 212 -21.31 -2.07 -12.40
CA ASP A 212 -21.99 -1.29 -13.44
C ASP A 212 -21.55 0.20 -13.38
N PRO A 213 -20.91 0.73 -14.46
CA PRO A 213 -20.52 2.14 -14.51
C PRO A 213 -21.67 3.14 -14.32
N ALA A 214 -22.89 2.79 -14.76
CA ALA A 214 -24.06 3.65 -14.59
C ALA A 214 -24.44 3.76 -13.11
N VAL A 215 -24.43 2.64 -12.39
CA VAL A 215 -24.70 2.61 -10.94
C VAL A 215 -23.65 3.39 -10.17
N ARG A 216 -22.36 3.23 -10.50
CA ARG A 216 -21.30 4.01 -9.86
C ARG A 216 -21.50 5.51 -10.02
N ARG A 217 -21.83 5.96 -11.24
CA ARG A 217 -22.07 7.39 -11.53
C ARG A 217 -23.28 7.93 -10.78
N GLU A 218 -24.35 7.16 -10.70
CA GLU A 218 -25.52 7.52 -9.88
C GLU A 218 -25.12 7.68 -8.41
N ARG A 219 -24.39 6.71 -7.85
CA ARG A 219 -23.94 6.74 -6.45
C ARG A 219 -22.99 7.89 -6.16
N LEU A 220 -22.05 8.19 -7.07
CA LEU A 220 -21.14 9.33 -6.96
C LEU A 220 -21.87 10.68 -6.93
N ALA A 221 -23.07 10.77 -7.50
CA ALA A 221 -23.88 11.99 -7.47
C ALA A 221 -24.63 12.19 -6.14
N LEU A 222 -24.60 11.21 -5.23
CA LEU A 222 -25.30 11.29 -3.94
C LEU A 222 -24.55 12.19 -2.96
N PRO A 223 -25.25 12.98 -2.11
CA PRO A 223 -24.62 13.76 -1.04
C PRO A 223 -23.78 12.91 -0.06
N LEU A 224 -24.10 11.63 0.07
CA LEU A 224 -23.32 10.67 0.85
C LEU A 224 -21.85 10.59 0.37
N THR A 225 -21.60 10.66 -0.94
CA THR A 225 -20.23 10.57 -1.49
C THR A 225 -19.33 11.68 -0.95
N GLU A 226 -19.85 12.91 -0.87
CA GLU A 226 -19.09 14.03 -0.30
C GLU A 226 -18.81 13.80 1.19
N ARG A 227 -19.81 13.36 1.97
CA ARG A 227 -19.63 13.06 3.40
C ARG A 227 -18.60 11.96 3.66
N ILE A 228 -18.59 10.90 2.85
CA ILE A 228 -17.57 9.84 2.94
C ILE A 228 -16.19 10.44 2.65
N GLY A 229 -16.07 11.24 1.60
CA GLY A 229 -14.82 11.91 1.27
C GLY A 229 -14.32 12.84 2.38
N ASP A 230 -15.19 13.69 2.94
CA ASP A 230 -14.84 14.61 4.03
C ASP A 230 -14.38 13.86 5.28
N ASN A 231 -15.09 12.80 5.68
CA ASN A 231 -14.71 11.97 6.84
C ASN A 231 -13.33 11.30 6.65
N GLY A 232 -13.07 10.77 5.45
CA GLY A 232 -11.77 10.19 5.14
C GLY A 232 -10.64 11.22 5.21
N LEU A 233 -10.86 12.42 4.69
CA LEU A 233 -9.88 13.51 4.73
C LEU A 233 -9.64 14.02 6.15
N GLU A 234 -10.69 14.13 6.98
CA GLU A 234 -10.56 14.47 8.39
C GLU A 234 -9.67 13.47 9.12
N THR A 235 -9.92 12.17 8.91
CA THR A 235 -9.12 11.10 9.50
C THR A 235 -7.66 11.15 9.04
N LEU A 236 -7.42 11.34 7.75
CA LEU A 236 -6.06 11.47 7.22
C LEU A 236 -5.33 12.68 7.81
N ASN A 237 -6.01 13.82 7.93
CA ASN A 237 -5.44 15.04 8.47
C ASN A 237 -5.03 14.86 9.94
N TYR A 238 -5.88 14.19 10.73
CA TYR A 238 -5.56 13.83 12.10
C TYR A 238 -4.32 12.93 12.18
N GLU A 239 -4.25 11.90 11.34
CA GLU A 239 -3.13 10.96 11.33
C GLU A 239 -1.81 11.59 10.88
N THR A 240 -1.89 12.49 9.90
CA THR A 240 -0.76 13.31 9.48
C THR A 240 -0.28 14.19 10.63
N PHE A 241 -1.20 14.82 11.36
CA PHE A 241 -0.87 15.61 12.55
C PHE A 241 -0.18 14.74 13.62
N CYS A 242 -0.72 13.58 13.96
CA CYS A 242 -0.12 12.67 14.94
C CYS A 242 1.26 12.17 14.51
N TYR A 243 1.45 11.83 13.24
CA TYR A 243 2.76 11.48 12.69
C TYR A 243 3.79 12.60 12.91
N ARG A 244 3.41 13.84 12.58
CA ARG A 244 4.30 15.00 12.71
C ARG A 244 4.65 15.29 14.17
N GLN A 245 3.65 15.28 15.06
CA GLN A 245 3.84 15.47 16.49
C GLN A 245 4.80 14.43 17.07
N ALA A 246 4.67 13.18 16.65
CA ALA A 246 5.57 12.14 17.10
C ALA A 246 6.98 12.23 16.52
N MET A 247 7.11 12.47 15.21
CA MET A 247 8.40 12.45 14.53
C MET A 247 9.23 13.71 14.75
N TYR A 248 8.60 14.87 14.90
CA TYR A 248 9.30 16.15 15.03
C TYR A 248 9.32 16.67 16.48
N GLU A 249 8.33 16.31 17.30
CA GLU A 249 8.20 16.80 18.67
C GLU A 249 8.36 15.69 19.72
N GLY A 250 8.52 14.43 19.30
CA GLY A 250 8.71 13.29 20.18
C GLY A 250 7.49 12.95 21.04
N THR A 251 6.30 13.41 20.63
CA THR A 251 5.06 13.27 21.41
C THR A 251 4.12 12.26 20.76
N LEU A 252 3.80 11.18 21.48
CA LEU A 252 2.78 10.22 21.06
C LEU A 252 1.39 10.83 21.30
N ILE A 253 0.59 10.91 20.25
CA ILE A 253 -0.81 11.31 20.33
C ILE A 253 -1.66 10.07 20.05
N GLU A 254 -2.43 9.64 21.04
CA GLU A 254 -3.43 8.59 20.92
C GLU A 254 -4.82 9.22 20.79
N PRO A 255 -5.66 8.76 19.85
CA PRO A 255 -7.02 9.27 19.76
C PRO A 255 -7.87 8.78 20.93
N GLU A 256 -8.72 9.67 21.48
CA GLU A 256 -9.67 9.31 22.55
C GLU A 256 -10.70 8.30 22.06
N ASP A 257 -11.16 8.46 20.82
CA ASP A 257 -12.03 7.53 20.11
C ASP A 257 -11.23 6.76 19.05
N ARG A 258 -11.26 5.43 19.11
CA ARG A 258 -10.58 4.55 18.14
C ARG A 258 -11.34 4.55 16.80
N TYR A 259 -11.31 5.67 16.06
CA TYR A 259 -12.02 5.84 14.79
C TYR A 259 -11.52 4.91 13.67
N LEU A 260 -10.30 4.36 13.81
CA LEU A 260 -9.78 3.25 13.04
C LEU A 260 -9.06 2.28 13.97
N GLY A 261 -8.88 1.04 13.52
CA GLY A 261 -8.09 0.00 14.19
C GLY A 261 -6.59 0.32 14.26
N PHE A 262 -6.17 1.54 14.66
CA PHE A 262 -4.77 1.99 14.75
C PHE A 262 -3.86 1.09 15.60
N GLY A 263 -4.42 0.17 16.39
CA GLY A 263 -3.67 -0.95 16.94
C GLY A 263 -2.87 -1.71 15.87
N GLU A 264 -3.34 -1.71 14.62
CA GLU A 264 -2.69 -2.34 13.47
C GLU A 264 -1.31 -1.74 13.15
N ALA A 265 -1.05 -0.45 13.39
CA ALA A 265 0.25 0.16 13.11
C ALA A 265 1.36 -0.31 14.08
N CYS A 266 1.02 -0.44 15.37
CA CYS A 266 1.92 -1.04 16.37
C CYS A 266 2.15 -2.52 16.10
N GLU A 267 1.09 -3.22 15.70
CA GLU A 267 1.14 -4.63 15.30
C GLU A 267 1.95 -4.86 14.04
N TYR A 268 1.89 -3.92 13.13
CA TYR A 268 2.67 -3.93 11.92
C TYR A 268 4.15 -3.71 12.24
N ALA A 269 4.49 -2.66 12.99
CA ALA A 269 5.86 -2.46 13.45
C ALA A 269 6.38 -3.70 14.17
N ARG A 270 5.55 -4.34 15.01
CA ARG A 270 5.87 -5.61 15.67
C ARG A 270 6.28 -6.71 14.69
N VAL A 271 5.45 -6.95 13.68
CA VAL A 271 5.64 -8.05 12.73
C VAL A 271 6.86 -7.83 11.84
N HIS A 272 7.20 -6.57 11.53
CA HIS A 272 8.26 -6.23 10.57
C HIS A 272 9.59 -5.81 11.21
N ALA A 273 9.62 -5.42 12.49
CA ALA A 273 10.80 -4.82 13.12
C ALA A 273 12.07 -5.69 13.07
N GLY A 274 11.93 -7.00 13.22
CA GLY A 274 13.07 -7.93 13.16
C GLY A 274 13.70 -7.96 11.76
N ARG A 275 12.86 -7.92 10.72
CA ARG A 275 13.31 -7.92 9.32
C ARG A 275 13.90 -6.57 8.94
N VAL A 276 13.16 -5.48 9.17
CA VAL A 276 13.57 -4.12 8.79
C VAL A 276 14.86 -3.67 9.50
N ARG A 277 15.15 -4.21 10.68
CA ARG A 277 16.39 -3.92 11.43
C ARG A 277 17.48 -4.99 11.25
N GLY A 278 17.21 -6.03 10.47
CA GLY A 278 18.14 -7.13 10.19
C GLY A 278 19.25 -6.75 9.22
N ASP A 279 20.35 -7.50 9.27
CA ASP A 279 21.50 -7.30 8.38
C ASP A 279 21.17 -7.61 6.91
N GLY A 280 20.28 -8.57 6.66
CA GLY A 280 19.80 -8.90 5.32
C GLY A 280 19.01 -7.75 4.71
N PHE A 281 18.15 -7.08 5.49
CA PHE A 281 17.42 -5.90 5.01
C PHE A 281 18.36 -4.74 4.69
N ARG A 282 19.30 -4.43 5.59
CA ARG A 282 20.33 -3.41 5.35
C ARG A 282 21.15 -3.72 4.10
N ARG A 283 21.55 -4.97 3.92
CA ARG A 283 22.29 -5.41 2.74
C ARG A 283 21.46 -5.32 1.46
N TRP A 284 20.17 -5.66 1.54
CA TRP A 284 19.26 -5.49 0.42
C TRP A 284 19.16 -4.02 0.01
N LEU A 285 19.02 -3.10 0.98
CA LEU A 285 19.02 -1.66 0.75
C LEU A 285 20.28 -1.21 0.01
N GLU A 286 21.45 -1.56 0.54
CA GLU A 286 22.76 -1.15 0.01
C GLU A 286 23.03 -1.69 -1.41
N ARG A 287 22.49 -2.87 -1.75
CA ARG A 287 22.79 -3.56 -3.02
C ARG A 287 21.71 -3.39 -4.09
N CYS A 288 20.46 -3.23 -3.68
CA CYS A 288 19.31 -3.30 -4.60
C CYS A 288 18.48 -2.01 -4.63
N CYS A 289 18.59 -1.14 -3.63
CA CYS A 289 17.78 0.07 -3.53
C CYS A 289 18.63 1.32 -3.72
N ALA A 290 18.00 2.41 -4.17
CA ALA A 290 18.60 3.73 -4.24
C ALA A 290 17.97 4.64 -3.17
N PRO A 291 18.76 5.27 -2.28
CA PRO A 291 18.25 6.18 -1.27
C PRO A 291 17.50 7.36 -1.91
N GLY A 292 16.36 7.74 -1.32
CA GLY A 292 15.48 8.79 -1.85
C GLY A 292 14.61 8.35 -3.03
N VAL A 293 15.07 7.39 -3.84
CA VAL A 293 14.35 6.89 -5.03
C VAL A 293 13.49 5.67 -4.73
N ASP A 294 14.01 4.71 -3.96
CA ASP A 294 13.28 3.50 -3.60
C ASP A 294 12.71 3.54 -2.18
N TYR A 295 13.39 4.24 -1.26
CA TYR A 295 12.96 4.38 0.13
C TYR A 295 13.24 5.80 0.65
N ALA A 296 12.49 6.21 1.67
CA ALA A 296 12.72 7.46 2.38
C ALA A 296 13.91 7.36 3.33
N THR A 297 14.73 8.42 3.37
CA THR A 297 15.97 8.49 4.17
C THR A 297 15.83 9.34 5.42
N ASP A 298 14.65 9.88 5.67
CA ASP A 298 14.32 10.73 6.82
C ASP A 298 12.78 10.84 6.92
N PRO A 299 12.24 11.35 8.05
CA PRO A 299 10.80 11.46 8.25
C PRO A 299 10.09 12.34 7.20
N GLU A 300 10.72 13.45 6.82
CA GLU A 300 10.15 14.40 5.86
C GLU A 300 10.08 13.78 4.44
N ALA A 301 11.11 13.01 4.06
CA ALA A 301 11.12 12.24 2.83
C ALA A 301 10.03 11.16 2.80
N PHE A 302 9.70 10.57 3.96
CA PHE A 302 8.61 9.60 4.05
C PHE A 302 7.23 10.28 3.93
N GLU A 303 7.05 11.43 4.58
CA GLU A 303 5.84 12.25 4.43
C GLU A 303 5.61 12.67 2.95
N ARG A 304 6.66 13.12 2.26
CA ARG A 304 6.60 13.43 0.82
C ARG A 304 6.20 12.22 -0.02
N ARG A 305 6.71 11.03 0.30
CA ARG A 305 6.32 9.79 -0.39
C ARG A 305 4.86 9.44 -0.18
N ALA A 306 4.37 9.54 1.05
CA ALA A 306 2.96 9.35 1.35
C ALA A 306 2.07 10.34 0.58
N ALA A 307 2.47 11.61 0.49
CA ALA A 307 1.79 12.61 -0.32
C ALA A 307 1.79 12.28 -1.83
N VAL A 308 2.93 11.84 -2.37
CA VAL A 308 3.04 11.38 -3.77
C VAL A 308 2.14 10.18 -4.03
N ALA A 309 2.12 9.19 -3.14
CA ALA A 309 1.27 8.01 -3.26
C ALA A 309 -0.21 8.39 -3.27
N LEU A 310 -0.64 9.23 -2.32
CA LEU A 310 -2.01 9.74 -2.27
C LEU A 310 -2.36 10.49 -3.55
N ARG A 311 -1.51 11.42 -3.98
CA ARG A 311 -1.73 12.18 -5.23
C ARG A 311 -1.82 11.24 -6.44
N ALA A 312 -1.00 10.20 -6.51
CA ALA A 312 -1.04 9.24 -7.60
C ALA A 312 -2.37 8.45 -7.63
N VAL A 313 -2.89 8.05 -6.47
CA VAL A 313 -4.22 7.41 -6.36
C VAL A 313 -5.35 8.37 -6.74
N LEU A 314 -5.21 9.65 -6.39
CA LEU A 314 -6.23 10.66 -6.64
C LEU A 314 -6.20 11.24 -8.07
N THR A 315 -5.10 11.07 -8.81
CA THR A 315 -4.94 11.67 -10.15
C THR A 315 -5.56 10.75 -11.21
N PRO A 316 -6.65 11.16 -11.88
CA PRO A 316 -7.26 10.35 -12.94
C PRO A 316 -6.26 10.08 -14.06
N ALA A 317 -5.97 8.80 -14.31
CA ALA A 317 -5.02 8.41 -15.33
C ALA A 317 -5.42 7.10 -16.03
N ALA A 318 -4.92 6.94 -17.26
CA ALA A 318 -5.05 5.71 -18.03
C ALA A 318 -3.68 5.02 -18.14
N PRO A 319 -3.61 3.68 -17.98
CA PRO A 319 -2.35 2.94 -17.95
C PRO A 319 -1.56 3.15 -19.23
N SER A 320 -0.25 3.41 -19.09
CA SER A 320 0.67 3.56 -20.22
C SER A 320 0.84 2.24 -20.97
N PRO A 321 1.19 2.25 -22.26
CA PRO A 321 1.35 1.01 -23.02
C PRO A 321 2.55 0.14 -22.57
N ASP A 322 3.57 0.73 -21.93
CA ASP A 322 4.80 0.02 -21.57
C ASP A 322 5.36 0.46 -20.20
N VAL A 323 5.40 -0.50 -19.27
CA VAL A 323 6.00 -0.35 -17.93
C VAL A 323 7.12 -1.37 -17.68
N ARG A 324 7.61 -2.04 -18.73
CA ARG A 324 8.53 -3.19 -18.59
C ARG A 324 9.82 -2.83 -17.86
N ALA A 325 10.39 -1.65 -18.12
CA ALA A 325 11.62 -1.21 -17.45
C ALA A 325 11.40 -1.03 -15.93
N ARG A 326 10.31 -0.35 -15.53
CA ARG A 326 9.96 -0.14 -14.13
C ARG A 326 9.64 -1.47 -13.44
N ARG A 327 8.90 -2.36 -14.10
CA ARG A 327 8.62 -3.72 -13.62
C ARG A 327 9.90 -4.53 -13.45
N ALA A 328 10.84 -4.46 -14.39
CA ALA A 328 12.11 -5.17 -14.29
C ALA A 328 12.94 -4.69 -13.08
N VAL A 329 12.91 -3.39 -12.75
CA VAL A 329 13.52 -2.87 -11.51
C VAL A 329 12.88 -3.52 -10.29
N ARG A 330 11.54 -3.55 -10.19
CA ARG A 330 10.84 -4.16 -9.05
C ARG A 330 11.10 -5.66 -8.93
N VAL A 331 11.15 -6.39 -10.03
CA VAL A 331 11.51 -7.82 -10.05
C VAL A 331 12.92 -8.04 -9.51
N LEU A 332 13.91 -7.26 -9.96
CA LEU A 332 15.29 -7.41 -9.49
C LEU A 332 15.43 -7.04 -8.00
N GLN A 333 14.72 -6.00 -7.54
CA GLN A 333 14.67 -5.65 -6.12
C GLN A 333 14.06 -6.76 -5.27
N ASP A 334 12.94 -7.34 -5.72
CA ASP A 334 12.28 -8.47 -5.07
C ASP A 334 13.21 -9.68 -4.95
N LEU A 335 13.86 -10.07 -6.05
CA LEU A 335 14.83 -11.17 -6.07
C LEU A 335 16.00 -10.92 -5.12
N GLY A 336 16.54 -9.70 -5.12
CA GLY A 336 17.61 -9.31 -4.21
C GLY A 336 17.19 -9.44 -2.75
N GLN A 337 15.97 -9.02 -2.42
CA GLN A 337 15.42 -9.13 -1.08
C GLN A 337 15.30 -10.59 -0.64
N ARG A 338 14.74 -11.45 -1.49
CA ARG A 338 14.57 -12.89 -1.18
C ARG A 338 15.90 -13.58 -0.93
N ILE A 339 16.95 -13.21 -1.67
CA ILE A 339 18.30 -13.73 -1.44
C ILE A 339 18.82 -13.30 -0.07
N CYS A 340 18.63 -12.04 0.31
CA CYS A 340 19.02 -11.55 1.63
C CYS A 340 18.24 -12.24 2.76
N HIS A 341 16.92 -12.40 2.61
CA HIS A 341 16.09 -13.14 3.57
C HIS A 341 16.53 -14.61 3.68
N ALA A 342 16.82 -15.27 2.56
CA ALA A 342 17.30 -16.65 2.54
C ALA A 342 18.66 -16.79 3.25
N ALA A 343 19.56 -15.81 3.10
CA ALA A 343 20.83 -15.78 3.82
C ALA A 343 20.64 -15.67 5.34
N GLU A 344 19.73 -14.80 5.80
CA GLU A 344 19.39 -14.69 7.22
C GLU A 344 18.83 -16.00 7.78
N LEU A 345 17.93 -16.66 7.04
CA LEU A 345 17.33 -17.94 7.46
C LEU A 345 18.34 -19.06 7.70
N VAL A 346 19.41 -19.12 6.89
CA VAL A 346 20.43 -20.16 7.03
C VAL A 346 21.50 -19.81 8.08
N GLY A 347 21.33 -18.70 8.81
CA GLY A 347 22.23 -18.26 9.87
C GLY A 347 23.65 -17.97 9.38
N ARG A 348 23.80 -17.62 8.10
CA ARG A 348 25.09 -17.29 7.50
C ARG A 348 25.12 -15.81 7.17
N PRO A 349 26.28 -15.14 7.37
CA PRO A 349 26.60 -13.97 6.55
C PRO A 349 26.42 -14.35 5.07
N SER A 350 26.36 -13.35 4.21
CA SER A 350 26.29 -13.44 2.73
C SER A 350 26.99 -14.59 2.00
N ASP A 351 27.95 -15.23 2.64
CA ASP A 351 28.95 -16.15 2.11
C ASP A 351 28.29 -17.27 1.27
N GLY A 352 28.26 -17.05 -0.05
CA GLY A 352 27.62 -17.89 -1.08
C GLY A 352 26.59 -17.17 -1.96
N PHE A 353 26.06 -16.02 -1.54
CA PHE A 353 25.03 -15.23 -2.22
C PHE A 353 25.52 -13.89 -2.78
N ASP A 354 26.79 -13.52 -2.57
CA ASP A 354 27.40 -12.28 -3.10
C ASP A 354 27.37 -12.21 -4.63
N ALA A 355 27.66 -13.32 -5.31
CA ALA A 355 27.69 -13.36 -6.77
C ALA A 355 26.30 -13.11 -7.38
N PRO A 356 25.23 -13.82 -6.97
CA PRO A 356 23.86 -13.49 -7.38
C PRO A 356 23.46 -12.04 -7.09
N LEU A 357 23.76 -11.51 -5.90
CA LEU A 357 23.44 -10.13 -5.55
C LEU A 357 24.20 -9.10 -6.38
N THR A 358 25.43 -9.42 -6.80
CA THR A 358 26.22 -8.56 -7.71
C THR A 358 25.59 -8.52 -9.09
N VAL A 359 25.15 -9.67 -9.63
CA VAL A 359 24.45 -9.72 -10.92
C VAL A 359 23.15 -8.91 -10.87
N ILE A 360 22.40 -9.00 -9.78
CA ILE A 360 21.17 -8.22 -9.56
C ILE A 360 21.48 -6.71 -9.51
N ALA A 361 22.48 -6.31 -8.72
CA ALA A 361 22.90 -4.91 -8.59
C ALA A 361 23.36 -4.33 -9.94
N ASP A 362 24.14 -5.09 -10.72
CA ASP A 362 24.57 -4.69 -12.06
C ASP A 362 23.38 -4.52 -13.02
N GLY A 363 22.41 -5.45 -12.96
CA GLY A 363 21.16 -5.35 -13.72
C GLY A 363 20.36 -4.09 -13.37
N LEU A 364 20.23 -3.78 -12.09
CA LEU A 364 19.58 -2.56 -11.60
C LEU A 364 20.32 -1.30 -12.07
N GLY A 365 21.65 -1.28 -12.01
CA GLY A 365 22.47 -0.18 -12.51
C GLY A 365 22.24 0.08 -14.00
N ARG A 366 22.17 -0.97 -14.83
CA ARG A 366 21.88 -0.86 -16.26
C ARG A 366 20.46 -0.35 -16.53
N LEU A 367 19.46 -0.86 -15.82
CA LEU A 367 18.07 -0.43 -15.99
C LEU A 367 17.86 1.03 -15.58
N ARG A 368 18.47 1.47 -14.47
CA ARG A 368 18.40 2.86 -14.01
C ARG A 368 19.17 3.80 -14.95
N GLY A 369 20.34 3.40 -15.44
CA GLY A 369 21.14 4.20 -16.38
C GLY A 369 20.54 4.31 -17.79
N ALA A 370 19.72 3.36 -18.21
CA ALA A 370 19.07 3.37 -19.53
C ALA A 370 17.77 4.20 -19.58
N GLY A 371 17.22 4.59 -18.42
CA GLY A 371 15.94 5.30 -18.31
C GLY A 371 16.04 6.71 -17.72
N GLY A 372 17.26 7.22 -17.52
CA GLY A 372 17.54 8.59 -17.05
C GLY A 372 17.65 9.62 -18.16
#